data_AF-A0A672R6N4-F1
#
_entry.id   AF-A0A672R6N4-F1
#
_cell.length_a   1.000
_cell.length_b   1.000
_cell.length_c   1.000
_cell.angle_alpha   90.00
_cell.angle_beta   90.00
_cell.angle_gamma   90.00
#
_symmetry.space_group_name_H-M   'P 1'
#
loop_
_entity.id
_entity.type
_entity.pdbx_description
1 polymer ?
#
loop_
_entity_poly.entity_id
_entity_poly.type
_entity_poly.pdbx_seq_one_letter_code
_entity_poly.pdbx_strand_id
1 'polypeptide(L)' 'PWRANALQSLNHCFVLGHFTAMVWKSSTKFGVGKAVASDGSTFVVARYFPAGNITNQGHFQANVLSPKS' A
#
# COMPACT_ATOMS: atom_id res chain seq x y z
N PRO A 1 4.30 -28.07 -2.54
CA PRO A 1 4.85 -27.45 -1.30
C PRO A 1 5.46 -26.05 -1.53
N TRP A 2 6.41 -25.88 -2.46
CA TRP A 2 7.07 -24.59 -2.75
C TRP A 2 6.20 -23.57 -3.49
N ARG A 3 5.29 -24.01 -4.37
CA ARG A 3 4.36 -23.12 -5.10
C ARG A 3 3.33 -22.43 -4.19
N ALA A 4 2.90 -23.10 -3.12
CA ALA A 4 1.93 -22.54 -2.17
C ALA A 4 2.56 -21.46 -1.27
N ASN A 5 3.80 -21.66 -0.83
CA ASN A 5 4.52 -20.70 0.01
C ASN A 5 4.94 -19.43 -0.76
N ALA A 6 5.25 -19.56 -2.04
CA ALA A 6 5.52 -18.40 -2.91
C ALA A 6 4.26 -17.54 -3.11
N LEU A 7 3.09 -18.17 -3.31
CA LEU A 7 1.82 -17.45 -3.42
C LEU A 7 1.43 -16.78 -2.09
N GLN A 8 1.69 -17.42 -0.95
CA GLN A 8 1.50 -16.79 0.38
C GLN A 8 2.45 -15.61 0.63
N SER A 9 3.73 -15.69 0.23
CA SER A 9 4.66 -14.57 0.40
C SER A 9 4.37 -13.41 -0.57
N LEU A 10 3.89 -13.73 -1.78
CA LEU A 10 3.42 -12.73 -2.75
C LEU A 10 2.16 -12.02 -2.24
N ASN A 11 1.19 -12.75 -1.68
CA ASN A 11 -0.01 -12.16 -1.07
C ASN A 11 0.34 -11.24 0.11
N HIS A 12 1.36 -11.59 0.89
CA HIS A 12 1.87 -10.71 1.94
C HIS A 12 2.46 -9.40 1.39
N CYS A 13 3.20 -9.44 0.28
CA CYS A 13 3.82 -8.24 -0.30
C CYS A 13 2.77 -7.24 -0.83
N PHE A 14 1.77 -7.74 -1.57
CA PHE A 14 0.74 -6.89 -2.17
C PHE A 14 -0.21 -6.29 -1.13
N VAL A 15 -0.72 -7.09 -0.20
CA VAL A 15 -1.71 -6.61 0.79
C VAL A 15 -1.07 -5.64 1.80
N LEU A 16 0.14 -5.97 2.29
CA LEU A 16 0.83 -5.11 3.26
C LEU A 16 1.28 -3.78 2.60
N GLY A 17 1.70 -3.80 1.33
CA GLY A 17 2.09 -2.60 0.61
C GLY A 17 0.98 -1.55 0.48
N HIS A 18 -0.27 -1.97 0.27
CA HIS A 18 -1.39 -1.03 0.24
C HIS A 18 -1.64 -0.41 1.62
N PHE A 19 -1.62 -1.22 2.68
CA PHE A 19 -1.77 -0.73 4.05
C PHE A 19 -0.68 0.27 4.43
N THR A 20 0.58 -0.08 4.21
CA THR A 20 1.71 0.76 4.62
C THR A 20 1.80 2.06 3.84
N ALA A 21 1.29 2.12 2.61
CA ALA A 21 1.13 3.37 1.86
C ALA A 21 0.07 4.30 2.49
N MET A 22 -1.03 3.75 3.02
CA MET A 22 -2.09 4.54 3.67
C MET A 22 -1.62 5.17 4.99
N VAL A 23 -0.85 4.43 5.78
CA VAL A 23 -0.41 4.86 7.12
C VAL A 23 0.98 5.51 7.13
N TRP A 24 1.58 5.76 5.97
CA TRP A 24 2.93 6.29 5.86
C TRP A 24 3.04 7.71 6.42
N LYS A 25 3.65 7.85 7.60
CA LYS A 25 3.75 9.14 8.34
C LYS A 25 4.19 10.33 7.50
N SER A 26 5.18 10.14 6.61
CA SER A 26 5.76 11.23 5.82
C SER A 26 4.95 11.59 4.57
N SER A 27 3.94 10.80 4.18
CA SER A 27 3.06 11.12 3.06
C SER A 27 2.00 12.13 3.51
N THR A 28 2.05 13.35 2.98
CA THR A 28 1.23 14.47 3.47
C THR A 28 0.19 14.95 2.46
N LYS A 29 0.25 14.48 1.22
CA LYS A 29 -0.71 14.76 0.16
C LYS A 29 -1.31 13.46 -0.35
N PHE A 30 -2.61 13.48 -0.56
CA PHE A 30 -3.39 12.35 -1.04
C PHE A 30 -4.28 12.79 -2.19
N GLY A 31 -4.36 11.97 -3.24
CA GLY A 31 -5.29 12.14 -4.35
C GLY A 31 -5.91 10.80 -4.72
N VAL A 32 -7.22 10.81 -5.02
CA VAL A 32 -7.97 9.63 -5.44
C VAL A 32 -8.78 9.91 -6.68
N GLY A 33 -8.79 8.98 -7.63
CA GLY A 33 -9.63 9.01 -8.82
C GLY A 33 -10.43 7.72 -8.94
N LYS A 34 -11.62 7.83 -9.53
CA LYS A 34 -12.50 6.69 -9.83
C LYS A 34 -12.98 6.77 -11.28
N ALA A 35 -12.97 5.64 -11.98
CA ALA A 35 -13.58 5.48 -13.29
C ALA A 35 -14.44 4.21 -13.33
N VAL A 36 -15.52 4.22 -14.10
CA VAL A 36 -16.36 3.04 -14.35
C VAL A 36 -16.25 2.69 -15.83
N ALA A 37 -15.92 1.45 -16.14
CA ALA A 37 -15.79 0.96 -17.50
C ALA A 37 -17.16 0.59 -18.09
N SER A 38 -17.22 0.38 -19.40
CA SER A 38 -18.46 0.04 -20.13
C SER A 38 -19.05 -1.30 -19.71
N ASP A 39 -18.24 -2.21 -19.16
CA ASP A 39 -18.66 -3.50 -18.59
C ASP A 39 -19.20 -3.37 -17.14
N GLY A 40 -19.22 -2.15 -16.58
CA GLY A 40 -19.63 -1.88 -15.21
C GLY A 40 -18.52 -2.02 -14.16
N SER A 41 -17.30 -2.46 -14.54
CA SER A 41 -16.16 -2.56 -13.63
C SER A 41 -15.75 -1.18 -13.10
N THR A 42 -15.38 -1.08 -11.82
CA THR A 42 -14.93 0.18 -11.20
C THR A 42 -13.43 0.14 -10.91
N PHE A 43 -12.72 1.15 -11.38
CA PHE A 43 -11.29 1.35 -11.14
C PHE A 43 -11.11 2.52 -10.17
N VAL A 44 -10.40 2.29 -9.06
CA VAL A 44 -10.02 3.31 -8.10
C VAL A 44 -8.51 3.39 -8.04
N VAL A 45 -7.97 4.60 -8.15
CA VAL A 45 -6.52 4.86 -8.07
C VAL A 45 -6.26 5.88 -6.98
N ALA A 46 -5.41 5.51 -6.02
CA ALA A 46 -4.90 6.39 -4.97
C ALA A 46 -3.44 6.75 -5.24
N ARG A 47 -3.08 8.02 -5.01
CA ARG A 47 -1.70 8.51 -5.03
C ARG A 47 -1.37 9.25 -3.74
N TYR A 48 -0.16 9.01 -3.25
CA TYR A 48 0.38 9.61 -2.03
C TYR A 48 1.67 10.36 -2.37
N PHE A 49 1.85 11.55 -1.78
CA PHE A 49 3.07 12.34 -1.93
C PHE A 49 3.50 12.97 -0.60
N PRO A 50 4.79 12.94 -0.23
CA PRO A 50 5.87 12.12 -0.78
C PRO A 50 5.53 10.62 -0.83
N ALA A 51 6.19 9.86 -1.71
CA ALA A 51 5.91 8.44 -1.89
C ALA A 51 6.24 7.65 -0.62
N GLY A 52 5.34 6.72 -0.27
CA GLY A 52 5.54 5.75 0.81
C GLY A 52 6.28 4.50 0.36
N ASN A 53 6.36 3.50 1.23
CA ASN A 53 6.92 2.18 0.95
C ASN A 53 8.38 2.20 0.44
N ILE A 54 9.18 3.14 0.91
CA ILE A 54 10.62 3.14 0.67
C ILE A 54 11.22 1.97 1.46
N THR A 55 11.84 1.02 0.75
CA THR A 55 12.32 -0.25 1.32
C THR A 55 13.73 -0.17 1.92
N ASN A 56 14.36 1.01 1.87
CA ASN A 56 15.66 1.22 2.51
C ASN A 56 15.53 1.10 4.03
N GLN A 57 16.63 0.73 4.68
CA GLN A 57 16.67 0.49 6.12
C GLN A 57 16.17 1.71 6.92
N GLY A 58 15.35 1.46 7.94
CA GLY A 58 14.85 2.48 8.88
C GLY A 58 13.59 3.22 8.43
N HIS A 59 13.22 3.18 7.15
CA HIS A 59 12.06 3.92 6.65
C HIS A 59 10.73 3.38 7.19
N PHE A 60 10.56 2.06 7.28
CA PHE A 60 9.33 1.47 7.82
C PHE A 60 9.15 1.78 9.31
N GLN A 61 10.20 1.67 10.12
CA GLN A 61 10.16 2.00 11.55
C GLN A 61 9.79 3.48 11.78
N ALA A 62 10.26 4.38 10.91
CA ALA A 62 9.98 5.80 11.02
C ALA A 62 8.57 6.20 10.54
N ASN A 63 7.92 5.38 9.70
CA ASN A 63 6.71 5.76 8.97
C ASN A 63 5.47 4.91 9.26
N VAL A 64 5.62 3.66 9.71
CA VAL A 64 4.50 2.77 10.05
C VAL A 64 4.46 2.65 11.58
N LEU A 65 3.74 3.59 12.21
CA LEU A 65 3.68 3.69 13.66
C LEU A 65 2.57 2.80 14.24
N SER A 66 2.75 2.39 15.50
CA SER A 66 1.70 1.70 16.25
C SER A 66 0.44 2.57 16.36
N PRO A 67 -0.77 1.96 16.29
CA PRO A 67 -2.02 2.66 16.57
C PRO A 67 -1.99 3.30 17.95
N LYS A 68 -2.65 4.45 18.10
CA LYS A 68 -2.85 5.06 19.41
C LYS A 68 -3.97 4.31 20.15
N SER A 69 -3.77 4.07 21.44
CA SER A 69 -4.77 3.55 22.38
C SER A 69 -5.83 4.60 22.72
#